data_AF-A0A328HAZ1-F1
#
_entry.id   AF-A0A328HAZ1-F1
#
_cell.length_a   1.000
_cell.length_b   1.000
_cell.length_c   1.000
_cell.angle_alpha   90.00
_cell.angle_beta   90.00
_cell.angle_gamma   90.00
#
_symmetry.space_group_name_H-M   'P 1'
#
loop_
_entity.id
_entity.type
_entity.pdbx_description
1 polymer ?
#
loop_
_entity_poly.entity_id
_entity_poly.type
_entity_poly.pdbx_seq_one_letter_code
_entity_poly.pdbx_strand_id
1 'polypeptide(L)'
;MSSNDALLKQVSIAAKESTLVARFDIDGNIPASGAFVVGLVAATPDYSHQRRLGIEFMNGEAVSIYSFSHDGTEENFDLSSVQHSGNTITGNFPMSTVLGLDKSHLMSAFSEADGREFQSGVPVEEKL
;
A
#
# COMPACT_ATOMS: atom_id res chain seq x y z
N MET A 1 -21.51 1.31 9.75
CA MET A 1 -20.32 2.00 9.26
C MET A 1 -20.71 2.71 7.98
N SER A 2 -20.51 4.03 7.91
CA SER A 2 -20.67 4.75 6.65
C SER A 2 -19.44 4.44 5.82
N SER A 3 -19.61 3.96 4.60
CA SER A 3 -18.51 3.54 3.72
C SER A 3 -17.50 4.65 3.44
N ASN A 4 -17.77 5.91 3.77
CA ASN A 4 -16.88 7.04 3.47
C ASN A 4 -15.72 7.23 4.47
N ASP A 5 -15.68 6.45 5.55
CA ASP A 5 -14.61 6.52 6.55
C ASP A 5 -13.44 5.63 6.07
N ALA A 6 -12.35 6.23 5.58
CA ALA A 6 -11.07 5.63 5.13
C ALA A 6 -10.72 5.69 3.62
N LEU A 7 -11.33 6.56 2.83
CA LEU A 7 -10.96 6.73 1.41
C LEU A 7 -9.55 7.31 1.25
N LEU A 8 -8.69 6.71 0.42
CA LEU A 8 -7.42 7.27 -0.02
C LEU A 8 -7.64 8.64 -0.70
N LYS A 9 -7.09 9.70 -0.10
CA LYS A 9 -7.08 11.08 -0.62
C LYS A 9 -5.80 11.40 -1.38
N GLN A 10 -4.67 11.01 -0.80
CA GLN A 10 -3.36 11.24 -1.39
C GLN A 10 -2.48 10.05 -1.06
N VAL A 11 -1.73 9.59 -2.05
CA VAL A 11 -0.72 8.55 -1.86
C VAL A 11 0.58 9.07 -2.45
N SER A 12 1.66 8.90 -1.69
CA SER A 12 2.98 9.28 -2.14
C SER A 12 4.00 8.23 -1.76
N ILE A 13 5.05 8.13 -2.56
CA ILE A 13 6.21 7.29 -2.27
C ILE A 13 7.49 8.10 -2.34
N ALA A 14 8.46 7.72 -1.52
CA ALA A 14 9.80 8.27 -1.60
C ALA A 14 10.86 7.19 -1.38
N ALA A 15 11.94 7.27 -2.13
CA ALA A 15 13.13 6.47 -1.88
C ALA A 15 13.95 7.09 -0.73
N LYS A 16 14.21 6.30 0.32
CA LYS A 16 15.10 6.67 1.41
C LYS A 16 16.08 5.53 1.67
N GLU A 17 17.31 5.69 1.18
CA GLU A 17 18.35 4.66 1.25
C GLU A 17 17.87 3.33 0.66
N SER A 18 17.78 2.27 1.45
CA SER A 18 17.31 0.93 1.06
C SER A 18 15.81 0.71 1.31
N THR A 19 15.05 1.77 1.57
CA THR A 19 13.64 1.70 1.95
C THR A 19 12.78 2.55 1.02
N LEU A 20 11.68 1.95 0.55
CA LEU A 20 10.57 2.64 -0.07
C LEU A 20 9.59 3.07 1.02
N VAL A 21 9.45 4.37 1.22
CA VAL A 21 8.48 4.93 2.18
C VAL A 21 7.19 5.23 1.45
N ALA A 22 6.15 4.45 1.71
CA ALA A 22 4.81 4.67 1.16
C ALA A 22 3.92 5.35 2.20
N ARG A 23 3.35 6.50 1.84
CA ARG A 23 2.43 7.27 2.69
C ARG A 23 1.05 7.29 2.07
N PHE A 24 0.05 6.88 2.84
CA PHE A 24 -1.36 6.88 2.47
C PHE A 24 -2.10 7.83 3.41
N ASP A 25 -2.59 8.94 2.87
CA ASP A 25 -3.48 9.84 3.58
C ASP A 25 -4.92 9.47 3.23
N ILE A 26 -5.71 9.11 4.24
CA ILE A 26 -7.11 8.69 4.12
C ILE A 26 -8.08 9.78 4.59
N ASP A 27 -9.34 9.68 4.18
CA ASP A 27 -10.45 10.39 4.81
C ASP A 27 -10.84 9.70 6.12
N GLY A 28 -11.16 10.44 7.17
CA GLY A 28 -11.47 9.82 8.47
C GLY A 28 -10.28 9.10 9.09
N ASN A 29 -10.48 7.89 9.60
CA ASN A 29 -9.47 7.06 10.27
C ASN A 29 -9.56 5.60 9.81
N ILE A 30 -8.56 4.79 10.15
CA ILE A 30 -8.63 3.33 9.95
C ILE A 30 -9.90 2.78 10.63
N PRO A 31 -10.69 1.93 9.96
CA PRO A 31 -11.90 1.35 10.55
C PRO A 31 -11.59 0.58 11.85
N ALA A 32 -12.32 0.90 12.92
CA ALA A 32 -12.15 0.27 14.24
C ALA A 32 -12.69 -1.17 14.30
N SER A 33 -13.35 -1.66 13.25
CA SER A 33 -13.85 -3.03 13.15
C SER A 33 -13.81 -3.52 11.71
N GLY A 34 -13.55 -4.81 11.52
CA GLY A 34 -13.45 -5.42 10.20
C GLY A 34 -12.03 -5.41 9.66
N ALA A 35 -11.89 -5.79 8.39
CA ALA A 35 -10.61 -5.80 7.69
C ALA A 35 -10.49 -4.55 6.80
N PHE A 36 -9.32 -3.92 6.81
CA PHE A 36 -9.00 -2.80 5.94
C PHE A 36 -7.58 -2.94 5.38
N VAL A 37 -7.42 -2.76 4.08
CA VAL A 37 -6.12 -2.83 3.41
C VAL A 37 -5.87 -1.53 2.66
N VAL A 38 -4.66 -1.00 2.76
CA VAL A 38 -4.14 0.00 1.81
C VAL A 38 -2.88 -0.55 1.16
N GLY A 39 -2.66 -0.18 -0.09
CA GLY A 39 -1.49 -0.70 -0.79
C GLY A 39 -1.19 -0.04 -2.10
N LEU A 40 -0.10 -0.50 -2.70
CA LEU A 40 0.40 -0.09 -4.00
C LEU A 40 0.36 -1.28 -4.95
N VAL A 41 0.01 -1.03 -6.20
CA VAL A 41 0.27 -1.93 -7.32
C VAL A 41 1.28 -1.23 -8.20
N ALA A 42 2.36 -1.95 -8.50
CA ALA A 42 3.41 -1.49 -9.38
C ALA A 42 3.65 -2.55 -10.47
N ALA A 43 3.77 -2.13 -11.72
CA ALA A 43 3.91 -3.03 -12.86
C ALA A 43 4.82 -2.43 -13.94
N THR A 44 5.44 -3.29 -14.74
CA THR A 44 6.08 -2.84 -16.00
C THR A 44 5.01 -2.35 -17.00
N PRO A 45 5.34 -1.49 -17.97
CA PRO A 45 4.39 -0.99 -18.97
C PRO A 45 3.65 -2.07 -19.76
N ASP A 46 4.31 -3.20 -19.96
CA ASP A 46 3.77 -4.38 -20.66
C ASP A 46 3.08 -5.38 -19.72
N TYR A 47 3.00 -5.07 -18.42
CA TYR A 47 2.44 -5.93 -17.36
C TYR A 47 3.10 -7.30 -17.21
N SER A 48 4.29 -7.52 -17.80
CA SER A 48 5.03 -8.78 -17.66
C SER A 48 5.49 -9.04 -16.23
N HIS A 49 5.71 -7.97 -15.46
CA HIS A 49 5.98 -8.03 -14.03
C HIS A 49 5.00 -7.15 -13.27
N GLN A 50 4.45 -7.69 -12.19
CA GLN A 50 3.59 -6.96 -11.27
C GLN A 50 3.97 -7.31 -9.83
N ARG A 51 3.93 -6.27 -8.99
CA ARG A 51 4.14 -6.31 -7.55
C ARG A 51 2.96 -5.60 -6.87
N ARG A 52 2.46 -6.21 -5.81
CA ARG A 52 1.41 -5.65 -4.96
C ARG A 52 1.96 -5.53 -3.55
N LEU A 53 2.05 -4.31 -3.04
CA LEU A 53 2.48 -4.01 -1.68
C LEU A 53 1.24 -3.71 -0.85
N GLY A 54 1.11 -4.29 0.34
CA GLY A 54 -0.07 -4.12 1.16
C GLY A 54 0.26 -3.93 2.63
N ILE A 55 -0.59 -3.15 3.30
CA ILE A 55 -0.66 -3.06 4.75
C ILE A 55 -2.09 -3.43 5.13
N GLU A 56 -2.24 -4.47 5.94
CA GLU A 56 -3.52 -4.95 6.42
C GLU A 56 -3.75 -4.53 7.86
N PHE A 57 -4.96 -4.04 8.12
CA PHE A 57 -5.48 -3.67 9.42
C PHE A 57 -6.67 -4.55 9.78
N MET A 58 -6.71 -5.01 11.03
CA MET A 58 -7.85 -5.69 11.61
C MET A 58 -8.30 -4.94 12.85
N ASN A 59 -9.54 -4.48 12.85
CA ASN A 59 -10.14 -3.74 13.96
C ASN A 59 -9.29 -2.54 14.42
N GLY A 60 -8.75 -1.77 13.47
CA GLY A 60 -7.96 -0.56 13.73
C GLY A 60 -6.46 -0.79 13.90
N GLU A 61 -6.02 -2.03 14.05
CA GLU A 61 -4.61 -2.39 14.33
C GLU A 61 -3.94 -2.98 13.10
N ALA A 62 -2.71 -2.58 12.81
CA ALA A 62 -1.92 -3.19 11.74
C ALA A 62 -1.57 -4.65 12.09
N VAL A 63 -1.90 -5.58 11.20
CA VAL A 63 -1.66 -7.03 11.39
C VAL A 63 -0.73 -7.63 10.35
N SER A 64 -0.55 -6.98 9.20
CA SER A 64 0.40 -7.42 8.17
C SER A 64 0.95 -6.25 7.36
N ILE A 65 2.20 -6.39 6.92
CA ILE A 65 2.81 -5.60 5.85
C ILE A 65 3.54 -6.57 4.93
N TYR A 66 3.23 -6.53 3.64
CA TYR A 66 3.65 -7.59 2.71
C TYR A 66 3.89 -7.07 1.29
N SER A 67 4.59 -7.88 0.51
CA SER A 67 4.67 -7.76 -0.94
C SER A 67 4.29 -9.08 -1.61
N PHE A 68 3.43 -9.01 -2.61
CA PHE A 68 3.01 -10.13 -3.42
C PHE A 68 3.45 -9.93 -4.87
N SER A 69 4.04 -10.96 -5.43
CA SER A 69 4.53 -11.02 -6.80
C SER A 69 3.55 -11.80 -7.67
N HIS A 70 3.39 -11.40 -8.93
CA HIS A 70 2.49 -12.13 -9.85
C HIS A 70 2.83 -13.63 -10.02
N ASP A 71 4.09 -14.01 -9.77
CA ASP A 71 4.54 -15.41 -9.76
C ASP A 71 4.07 -16.24 -8.55
N GLY A 72 3.30 -15.62 -7.63
CA GLY A 72 2.78 -16.26 -6.42
C GLY A 72 3.68 -16.12 -5.19
N THR A 73 4.81 -15.42 -5.30
CA THR A 73 5.70 -15.20 -4.15
C THR A 73 5.14 -14.12 -3.24
N GLU A 74 4.92 -14.46 -1.97
CA GLU A 74 4.55 -13.54 -0.90
C GLU A 74 5.72 -13.37 0.08
N GLU A 75 6.05 -12.12 0.37
CA GLU A 75 7.03 -11.76 1.39
C GLU A 75 6.33 -10.93 2.46
N ASN A 76 6.46 -11.32 3.72
CA ASN A 76 5.94 -10.59 4.87
C ASN A 76 7.08 -9.85 5.58
N PHE A 77 6.80 -8.65 6.06
CA PHE A 77 7.78 -7.79 6.73
C PHE A 77 7.40 -7.54 8.19
N ASP A 78 8.34 -6.98 8.95
CA ASP A 78 8.13 -6.67 10.37
C ASP A 78 7.09 -5.55 10.54
N LEU A 79 6.08 -5.76 11.40
CA LEU A 79 5.01 -4.79 11.68
C LEU A 79 5.53 -3.45 12.22
N SER A 80 6.71 -3.42 12.85
CA SER A 80 7.36 -2.16 13.26
C SER A 80 7.68 -1.24 12.07
N SER A 81 7.61 -1.76 10.84
CA SER A 81 7.73 -1.00 9.60
C SER A 81 6.48 -0.20 9.24
N VAL A 82 5.38 -0.40 9.96
CA VAL A 82 4.12 0.35 9.80
C VAL A 82 4.01 1.39 10.92
N GLN A 83 3.67 2.61 10.54
CA GLN A 83 3.31 3.67 11.47
C GLN A 83 2.00 4.27 11.01
N HIS A 84 1.07 4.55 11.93
CA HIS A 84 -0.12 5.31 11.60
C HIS A 84 -0.43 6.33 12.70
N SER A 85 -0.97 7.47 12.30
CA SER A 85 -1.41 8.51 13.22
C SER A 85 -2.58 9.25 12.61
N GLY A 86 -3.74 9.20 13.27
CA GLY A 86 -4.98 9.75 12.74
C GLY A 86 -5.31 9.18 11.36
N ASN A 87 -5.26 10.05 10.36
CA ASN A 87 -5.64 9.76 8.98
C ASN A 87 -4.45 9.46 8.05
N THR A 88 -3.26 9.24 8.60
CA THR A 88 -2.07 8.91 7.82
C THR A 88 -1.56 7.52 8.19
N ILE A 89 -1.30 6.71 7.17
CA ILE A 89 -0.61 5.43 7.27
C ILE A 89 0.73 5.54 6.53
N THR A 90 1.80 5.06 7.14
CA THR A 90 3.14 4.98 6.55
C THR A 90 3.64 3.54 6.61
N GLY A 91 3.92 2.97 5.45
CA GLY A 91 4.58 1.68 5.31
C GLY A 91 6.02 1.85 4.83
N ASN A 92 6.94 1.17 5.48
CA ASN A 92 8.34 1.13 5.08
C ASN A 92 8.62 -0.23 4.44
N PHE A 93 8.73 -0.27 3.12
CA PHE A 93 9.02 -1.49 2.37
C PHE A 93 10.50 -1.55 2.01
N PRO A 94 11.13 -2.73 1.95
CA PRO A 94 12.45 -2.86 1.33
C PRO A 94 12.43 -2.34 -0.10
N MET A 95 13.45 -1.60 -0.53
CA MET A 95 13.53 -1.08 -1.90
C MET A 95 13.49 -2.21 -2.94
N SER A 96 13.94 -3.42 -2.58
CA SER A 96 13.85 -4.62 -3.41
C SER A 96 12.44 -4.98 -3.87
N THR A 97 11.41 -4.54 -3.14
CA THR A 97 10.01 -4.77 -3.51
C THR A 97 9.59 -4.05 -4.80
N VAL A 98 10.33 -3.01 -5.20
CA VAL A 98 10.15 -2.26 -6.45
C VAL A 98 11.38 -2.33 -7.37
N LEU A 99 12.44 -3.04 -6.98
CA LEU A 99 13.60 -3.25 -7.85
C LEU A 99 13.21 -4.11 -9.07
N GLY A 100 13.67 -3.70 -10.25
CA GLY A 100 13.35 -4.37 -11.52
C GLY A 100 12.12 -3.81 -12.22
N LEU A 101 11.38 -2.91 -11.58
CA LEU A 101 10.44 -2.05 -12.27
C LEU A 101 11.25 -0.98 -13.02
N ASP A 102 10.96 -0.82 -14.31
CA ASP A 102 11.65 0.13 -15.16
C ASP A 102 11.29 1.58 -14.78
N LYS A 103 12.04 2.56 -15.29
CA LYS A 103 11.73 3.99 -15.06
C LYS A 103 10.35 4.40 -15.61
N SER A 104 9.75 3.57 -16.45
CA SER A 104 8.44 3.79 -17.06
C SER A 104 7.32 2.99 -16.37
N HIS A 105 7.59 2.41 -15.20
CA HIS A 105 6.62 1.58 -14.50
C HIS A 105 5.31 2.30 -14.24
N LEU A 106 4.25 1.51 -14.16
CA LEU A 106 2.92 1.95 -13.80
C LEU A 106 2.78 1.77 -12.30
N MET A 107 2.44 2.83 -11.57
CA MET A 107 2.14 2.76 -10.15
C MET A 107 0.76 3.34 -9.84
N SER A 108 0.00 2.61 -9.03
CA SER A 108 -1.28 3.07 -8.50
C SER A 108 -1.49 2.55 -7.09
N ALA A 109 -2.33 3.22 -6.31
CA ALA A 109 -2.74 2.78 -5.00
C ALA A 109 -4.15 2.20 -5.03
N PHE A 110 -4.43 1.38 -4.01
CA PHE A 110 -5.72 0.74 -3.81
C PHE A 110 -6.06 0.68 -2.33
N SER A 111 -7.33 0.50 -2.03
CA SER A 111 -7.81 0.15 -0.70
C SER A 111 -8.87 -0.94 -0.77
N GLU A 112 -8.92 -1.80 0.23
CA GLU A 112 -9.93 -2.85 0.37
C GLU A 112 -10.58 -2.79 1.75
N ALA A 113 -11.84 -3.18 1.84
CA ALA A 113 -12.57 -3.30 3.09
C ALA A 113 -13.34 -4.62 3.12
N ASP A 114 -13.19 -5.39 4.19
CA ASP A 114 -13.84 -6.71 4.38
C ASP A 114 -13.71 -7.64 3.16
N GLY A 115 -12.50 -7.69 2.58
CA GLY A 115 -12.16 -8.52 1.42
C GLY A 115 -12.76 -8.04 0.09
N ARG A 116 -13.24 -6.80 0.02
CA ARG A 116 -13.77 -6.19 -1.21
C ARG A 116 -12.93 -5.00 -1.61
N GLU A 117 -12.66 -4.90 -2.91
CA GLU A 117 -12.05 -3.69 -3.48
C GLU A 117 -12.94 -2.49 -3.15
N PHE A 118 -12.31 -1.49 -2.52
CA PHE A 118 -12.97 -0.27 -2.10
C PHE A 118 -12.55 0.92 -2.97
N GLN A 119 -11.26 1.01 -3.31
CA GLN A 119 -10.73 1.90 -4.34
C GLN A 119 -9.61 1.21 -5.11
N SER A 120 -9.49 1.53 -6.39
CA SER A 120 -8.40 1.08 -7.27
C SER A 120 -7.98 2.18 -8.23
N GLY A 121 -6.74 2.09 -8.73
CA GLY A 121 -6.21 3.06 -9.69
C GLY A 121 -5.99 4.46 -9.11
N VAL A 122 -5.86 4.59 -7.78
CA VAL A 122 -5.61 5.90 -7.14
C VAL A 122 -4.21 6.38 -7.55
N PRO A 123 -4.06 7.62 -8.07
CA PRO A 123 -2.75 8.14 -8.47
C PRO A 123 -1.76 8.19 -7.31
N VAL A 124 -0.49 7.93 -7.60
CA VAL A 124 0.62 7.96 -6.63
C VAL A 124 1.59 9.07 -7.03
N GLU A 125 1.94 9.92 -6.08
CA GLU A 125 3.00 10.90 -6.25
C GLU A 125 4.36 10.25 -5.97
N GLU A 126 5.21 10.17 -6.98
CA GLU A 126 6.50 9.49 -6.87
C GLU A 126 7.67 10.46 -6.68
N LYS A 127 8.47 10.24 -5.64
CA LYS A 127 9.77 10.90 -5.40
C LYS A 127 10.86 9.85 -5.24
N LEU A 128 11.05 9.08 -6.32
CA LEU A 128 12.02 7.98 -6.44
C LEU A 128 13.41 8.45 -6.86
#